data_AF-A0A914DPX5-F1
#
_entry.id   AF-A0A914DPX5-F1
#
_cell.length_a   1.000
_cell.length_b   1.000
_cell.length_c   1.000
_cell.angle_alpha   90.00
_cell.angle_beta   90.00
_cell.angle_gamma   90.00
#
_symmetry.space_group_name_H-M   'P 1'
#
loop_
_entity.id
_entity.type
_entity.pdbx_description
1 polymer ?
#
loop_
_entity_poly.entity_id
_entity_poly.type
_entity_poly.pdbx_seq_one_letter_code
_entity_poly.pdbx_strand_id
1 'polypeptide(L)'
;MRKHSSLGMPPVRPILQVKQRENDFQSASLYIQNGFLRKQRNQDKDRIFPHFTNATDTKNIEFMFSHAMDIIIEKSLFRAGII
;
A
#
# COMPACT_ATOMS: atom_id res chain seq x y z
N MET A 1 28.76 -23.32 -17.13
CA MET A 1 28.57 -21.85 -17.15
C MET A 1 27.27 -21.50 -17.88
N ARG A 2 26.23 -21.09 -17.15
CA ARG A 2 25.16 -20.22 -17.67
C ARG A 2 24.92 -19.17 -16.61
N LYS A 3 25.49 -17.98 -16.79
CA LYS A 3 25.11 -16.81 -16.00
C LYS A 3 23.69 -16.46 -16.46
N HIS A 4 22.69 -16.72 -15.62
CA HIS A 4 21.39 -16.08 -15.75
C HIS A 4 21.62 -14.59 -15.51
N SER A 5 21.99 -13.88 -16.57
CA SER A 5 21.93 -12.43 -16.62
C SER A 5 20.51 -12.02 -16.29
N SER A 6 20.39 -11.22 -15.22
CA SER A 6 19.20 -10.49 -14.80
C SER A 6 18.33 -10.10 -15.99
N LEU A 7 17.15 -10.75 -16.11
CA LEU A 7 16.06 -10.19 -16.90
C LEU A 7 15.77 -8.81 -16.30
N GLY A 8 16.18 -7.75 -17.00
CA GLY A 8 15.89 -6.39 -16.60
C GLY A 8 14.38 -6.25 -16.48
N MET A 9 13.89 -5.93 -15.29
CA MET A 9 12.47 -5.65 -15.10
C MET A 9 12.04 -4.55 -16.08
N PRO A 10 10.90 -4.71 -16.77
CA PRO A 10 10.40 -3.67 -17.66
C PRO A 10 10.20 -2.38 -16.87
N PRO A 11 10.52 -1.21 -17.45
CA PRO A 11 10.40 0.06 -16.75
C PRO A 11 8.94 0.30 -16.36
N VAL A 12 8.72 0.95 -15.21
CA VAL A 12 7.37 1.25 -14.69
C VAL A 12 6.62 2.29 -15.54
N ARG A 13 7.40 3.11 -16.27
CA ARG A 13 6.92 4.27 -17.05
C ARG A 13 5.79 3.98 -18.06
N PRO A 14 5.85 2.92 -18.89
CA PRO A 14 4.80 2.65 -19.89
C PRO A 14 3.44 2.32 -19.25
N ILE A 15 3.44 1.81 -18.02
CA ILE A 15 2.23 1.31 -17.35
C ILE A 15 1.59 2.41 -16.50
N LEU A 16 2.40 3.21 -15.79
CA LEU A 16 1.89 4.17 -14.80
C LEU A 16 1.87 5.64 -15.27
N GLN A 17 2.21 5.95 -16.52
CA GLN A 17 2.28 7.32 -17.07
C GLN A 17 3.03 8.31 -16.15
N VAL A 18 4.00 7.82 -15.37
CA VAL A 18 4.71 8.64 -14.38
C VAL A 18 5.70 9.53 -15.13
N LYS A 19 5.37 10.82 -15.23
CA LYS A 19 6.07 11.74 -16.14
C LYS A 19 7.51 12.07 -15.78
N GLN A 20 8.05 11.69 -14.61
CA GLN A 20 9.40 12.07 -14.17
C GLN A 20 9.77 11.42 -12.81
N ARG A 21 9.69 10.09 -12.67
CA ARG A 21 10.24 9.42 -11.47
C ARG A 21 11.16 8.27 -11.82
N GLU A 22 12.08 8.03 -10.90
CA GLU A 22 13.06 6.95 -10.92
C GLU A 22 12.35 5.60 -11.05
N ASN A 23 12.98 4.64 -11.76
CA ASN A 23 12.45 3.28 -11.94
C ASN A 23 12.76 2.45 -10.69
N ASP A 24 12.36 2.92 -9.52
CA ASP A 24 12.60 2.27 -8.23
C ASP A 24 11.29 1.88 -7.55
N PHE A 25 11.39 0.94 -6.62
CA PHE A 25 10.24 0.39 -5.89
C PHE A 25 9.51 1.48 -5.09
N GLN A 26 10.22 2.39 -4.46
CA GLN A 26 9.65 3.38 -3.55
C GLN A 26 8.84 4.42 -4.34
N SER A 27 9.38 4.95 -5.44
CA SER A 27 8.68 5.88 -6.31
C SER A 27 7.41 5.27 -6.90
N ALA A 28 7.49 4.02 -7.36
CA ALA A 28 6.36 3.32 -7.97
C ALA A 28 5.26 2.99 -6.95
N SER A 29 5.62 2.44 -5.80
CA SER A 29 4.69 2.07 -4.73
C SER A 29 3.94 3.30 -4.21
N LEU A 30 4.64 4.41 -3.97
CA LEU A 30 4.05 5.66 -3.52
C LEU A 30 3.13 6.29 -4.58
N TYR A 31 3.46 6.18 -5.87
CA TYR A 31 2.59 6.66 -6.94
C TYR A 31 1.25 5.91 -6.94
N ILE A 32 1.29 4.58 -6.85
CA ILE A 32 0.08 3.74 -6.80
C ILE A 32 -0.75 4.10 -5.57
N GLN A 33 -0.15 4.13 -4.38
CA GLN A 33 -0.83 4.50 -3.13
C GLN A 33 -1.53 5.86 -3.26
N ASN A 34 -0.80 6.89 -3.72
CA ASN A 34 -1.38 8.23 -3.89
C ASN A 34 -2.49 8.26 -4.94
N GLY A 35 -2.41 7.42 -5.98
CA GLY A 35 -3.48 7.27 -6.97
C GLY A 35 -4.80 6.80 -6.34
N PHE A 36 -4.75 5.90 -5.36
CA PHE A 36 -5.93 5.48 -4.60
C PHE A 36 -6.38 6.55 -3.60
N LEU A 37 -5.46 7.14 -2.84
CA LEU A 37 -5.79 8.17 -1.85
C LEU A 37 -6.42 9.42 -2.49
N ARG A 38 -5.98 9.83 -3.69
CA ARG A 38 -6.59 10.96 -4.42
C ARG A 38 -8.05 10.71 -4.84
N LYS A 39 -8.49 9.45 -4.91
CA LYS A 39 -9.89 9.11 -5.24
C LYS A 39 -10.81 9.14 -4.02
N GLN A 40 -10.27 9.32 -2.82
CA GLN A 40 -11.04 9.42 -1.58
C GLN A 40 -11.86 10.72 -1.60
N ARG A 41 -13.19 10.59 -1.51
CA ARG A 41 -14.12 11.74 -1.61
C ARG A 41 -14.28 12.50 -0.29
N ASN A 42 -14.24 11.79 0.83
CA ASN A 42 -14.45 12.39 2.15
C ASN A 42 -13.42 11.83 3.14
N GLN A 43 -12.40 12.64 3.42
CA GLN A 43 -11.29 12.22 4.28
C GLN A 43 -11.66 12.18 5.76
N ASP A 44 -12.67 12.96 6.16
CA ASP A 44 -13.09 13.09 7.55
C ASP A 44 -14.02 11.94 7.99
N LYS A 45 -14.74 11.33 7.05
CA LYS A 45 -15.69 10.23 7.34
C LYS A 45 -15.08 8.84 7.15
N ASP A 46 -14.38 8.63 6.04
CA ASP A 46 -13.91 7.31 5.64
C ASP A 46 -12.40 7.33 5.42
N ARG A 47 -11.63 7.17 6.51
CA ARG A 47 -10.17 7.13 6.44
C ARG A 47 -9.70 5.84 5.76
N ILE A 48 -8.89 5.96 4.71
CA ILE A 48 -8.21 4.86 4.04
C ILE A 48 -6.86 4.62 4.73
N PHE A 49 -6.56 3.36 5.06
CA PHE A 49 -5.32 2.92 5.68
C PHE A 49 -4.54 2.07 4.68
N PRO A 50 -3.69 2.68 3.83
CA PRO A 50 -2.94 1.94 2.83
C PRO A 50 -1.79 1.16 3.47
N HIS A 51 -1.60 -0.07 3.01
CA HIS A 51 -0.47 -0.90 3.40
C HIS A 51 0.09 -1.66 2.21
N PHE A 52 1.41 -1.81 2.18
CA PHE A 52 2.09 -2.66 1.21
C PHE A 52 2.23 -4.06 1.79
N THR A 53 1.59 -5.02 1.14
CA THR A 53 1.54 -6.40 1.62
C THR A 53 2.20 -7.37 0.69
N ASN A 54 2.79 -8.42 1.25
CA ASN A 54 3.13 -9.63 0.54
C ASN A 54 2.29 -10.78 1.10
N ALA A 55 1.30 -11.23 0.33
CA ALA A 55 0.32 -12.22 0.79
C ALA A 55 0.92 -13.58 1.15
N THR A 56 2.09 -13.91 0.62
CA THR A 56 2.78 -15.18 0.92
C THR A 56 3.79 -15.06 2.07
N ASP A 57 4.06 -13.84 2.55
CA ASP A 57 4.92 -13.61 3.71
C ASP A 57 4.04 -13.60 4.97
N THR A 58 4.10 -14.69 5.74
CA THR A 58 3.30 -14.85 6.95
C THR A 58 3.57 -13.75 7.98
N LYS A 59 4.80 -13.25 8.09
CA LYS A 59 5.14 -12.17 9.02
C LYS A 59 4.51 -10.84 8.59
N ASN A 60 4.50 -10.57 7.29
CA ASN A 60 3.85 -9.38 6.75
C ASN A 60 2.33 -9.41 7.01
N ILE A 61 1.70 -10.57 6.85
CA ILE A 61 0.26 -10.72 7.06
C ILE A 61 -0.11 -10.70 8.55
N GLU A 62 0.70 -11.28 9.44
CA GLU A 62 0.50 -11.18 10.89
C GLU A 62 0.52 -9.73 11.37
N PHE A 63 1.56 -8.96 10.98
CA PHE A 63 1.65 -7.54 11.33
C PHE A 63 0.45 -6.75 10.80
N MET A 64 0.06 -7.03 9.56
CA MET A 64 -1.07 -6.38 8.94
C MET A 64 -2.39 -6.64 9.65
N PHE A 65 -2.62 -7.89 10.02
CA PHE A 65 -3.85 -8.27 10.70
C PHE A 65 -3.92 -7.61 12.08
N SER A 66 -2.82 -7.55 12.83
CA SER A 66 -2.75 -6.80 14.09
C SER A 66 -3.16 -5.33 13.90
N HIS A 67 -2.58 -4.66 12.90
CA HIS A 67 -2.85 -3.24 12.65
C HIS A 67 -4.32 -3.00 12.24
N ALA A 68 -4.90 -3.90 11.45
CA ALA A 68 -6.30 -3.83 11.06
C ALA A 68 -7.23 -4.05 12.26
N MET A 69 -6.89 -4.97 13.17
CA MET A 69 -7.65 -5.21 14.40
C MET A 69 -7.70 -3.96 15.28
N ASP A 70 -6.58 -3.26 15.46
CA ASP A 70 -6.52 -2.03 16.27
C ASP A 70 -7.49 -0.98 15.74
N ILE A 71 -7.51 -0.76 14.42
CA ILE A 71 -8.42 0.19 13.76
C ILE A 71 -9.89 -0.22 13.95
N ILE A 72 -10.20 -1.51 13.86
CA ILE A 72 -11.57 -2.02 14.02
C ILE A 72 -12.04 -1.84 15.46
N ILE A 73 -11.18 -2.16 16.43
CA ILE A 73 -11.46 -2.01 17.86
C ILE A 73 -11.65 -0.53 18.20
N GLU A 74 -10.75 0.35 17.74
CA GLU A 74 -10.86 1.81 17.91
C GLU A 74 -12.22 2.32 17.41
N LYS A 75 -12.61 1.95 16.18
CA LYS A 75 -13.91 2.32 15.61
C LYS A 75 -15.09 1.77 16.42
N SER A 76 -14.96 0.58 16.99
CA SER A 76 -16.00 -0.02 17.84
C SER A 76 -16.17 0.78 19.14
N LEU A 77 -15.06 1.11 19.80
CA LEU A 77 -15.06 1.87 21.05
C LEU A 77 -15.61 3.29 20.86
N PHE A 78 -15.22 3.97 19.78
CA PHE A 78 -15.74 5.29 19.43
C PHE A 78 -17.26 5.27 19.23
N ARG A 79 -17.77 4.25 18.51
CA ARG A 79 -19.23 4.09 18.30
C ARG A 79 -20.00 3.77 19.57
N ALA A 80 -19.35 3.17 20.57
CA ALA A 80 -19.93 2.90 21.88
C ALA A 80 -19.85 4.10 22.84
N GLY A 81 -19.18 5.19 22.46
CA GLY A 81 -18.97 6.36 23.31
C GLY A 81 -18.00 6.12 24.47
N ILE A 82 -17.17 5.08 24.37
CA ILE A 82 -16.14 4.76 25.37
C ILE A 82 -14.91 5.64 25.18
N ILE A 83 -14.62 6.02 23.93
CA ILE A 83 -13.58 6.97 23.52
C ILE A 83 -14.12 7.97 22.50
#